data_AF-A0A0A8YCG6-F1
#
_entry.id   AF-A0A0A8YCG6-F1
#
_cell.length_a   1.000
_cell.length_b   1.000
_cell.length_c   1.000
_cell.angle_alpha   90.00
_cell.angle_beta   90.00
_cell.angle_gamma   90.00
#
_symmetry.space_group_name_H-M   'P 1'
#
loop_
_entity.id
_entity.type
_entity.pdbx_description
1 polymer ?
#
loop_
_entity_poly.entity_id
_entity_poly.type
_entity_poly.pdbx_seq_one_letter_code
_entity_poly.pdbx_strand_id
1 'polypeptide(L)' 'MMYVERQRPRLEEEQMQLEKLKEEMRIMNMDLSQMDDDQKEYYKSLRQSIIAARHASSGSTF' A
#
# COMPACT_ATOMS: atom_id res chain seq x y z
N MET A 1 19.91 -7.64 -27.22
CA MET A 1 20.09 -7.18 -25.83
C MET A 1 19.25 -5.96 -25.46
N MET A 2 18.95 -5.01 -26.35
CA MET A 2 18.26 -3.74 -26.03
C MET A 2 16.81 -3.81 -25.47
N TYR A 3 16.09 -4.92 -25.64
CA TYR A 3 14.71 -5.04 -25.17
C TYR A 3 14.60 -5.37 -23.67
N VAL A 4 15.57 -6.12 -23.13
CA VAL A 4 15.58 -6.53 -21.72
C VAL A 4 15.91 -5.33 -20.82
N GLU A 5 16.84 -4.48 -21.25
CA GLU A 5 17.26 -3.29 -20.50
C GLU A 5 16.17 -2.22 -20.39
N ARG A 6 15.29 -2.09 -21.39
CA ARG A 6 14.13 -1.18 -21.32
C ARG A 6 13.00 -1.66 -20.43
N GLN A 7 12.92 -2.97 -20.15
CA GLN A 7 11.85 -3.53 -19.32
C GLN A 7 12.23 -3.64 -17.84
N ARG A 8 13.52 -3.65 -17.52
CA ARG A 8 13.99 -3.64 -16.12
C ARG A 8 13.37 -2.56 -15.23
N PRO A 9 13.31 -1.27 -15.65
CA PRO A 9 12.73 -0.23 -14.82
C PRO A 9 11.24 -0.45 -14.57
N ARG A 10 10.51 -0.92 -15.58
CA ARG A 10 9.07 -1.20 -15.47
C ARG A 10 8.79 -2.36 -14.54
N LEU A 11 9.59 -3.43 -14.63
CA LEU A 11 9.47 -4.58 -13.73
C LEU A 11 9.82 -4.20 -12.28
N GLU A 12 10.81 -3.33 -12.07
CA GLU A 12 11.16 -2.80 -10.75
C GLU A 12 10.03 -1.92 -10.17
N GLU A 13 9.43 -1.06 -10.99
CA GLU A 13 8.27 -0.24 -10.60
C GLU A 13 7.06 -1.11 -10.24
N GLU A 14 6.72 -2.11 -11.05
CA GLU A 14 5.63 -3.04 -10.78
C GLU A 14 5.87 -3.87 -9.51
N GLN A 15 7.10 -4.33 -9.28
CA GLN A 15 7.47 -5.03 -8.05
C GLN A 15 7.32 -4.12 -6.83
N MET A 16 7.79 -2.88 -6.90
CA MET A 16 7.64 -1.92 -5.81
C MET A 16 6.17 -1.63 -5.50
N GLN A 17 5.33 -1.48 -6.53
CA GLN A 17 3.89 -1.29 -6.35
C GLN A 17 3.22 -2.51 -5.71
N LEU A 18 3.63 -3.72 -6.10
CA LEU A 18 3.11 -4.96 -5.56
C LEU A 18 3.51 -5.14 -4.09
N GLU A 19 4.74 -4.83 -3.72
CA GLU A 19 5.19 -4.85 -2.32
C GLU A 19 4.44 -3.81 -1.47
N LYS A 20 4.22 -2.60 -2.01
CA LYS A 20 3.38 -1.59 -1.35
C LYS A 20 1.95 -2.09 -1.12
N LEU A 21 1.35 -2.73 -2.13
CA LEU A 21 0.01 -3.33 -2.04
C LEU A 21 -0.07 -4.43 -0.98
N LYS A 22 0.93 -5.31 -0.91
CA LYS A 22 1.00 -6.36 0.11
C LYS A 22 1.06 -5.77 1.51
N GLU A 23 1.89 -4.75 1.73
CA GLU A 23 2.02 -4.13 3.04
C GLU A 23 0.74 -3.40 3.46
N GLU A 24 0.07 -2.69 2.53
CA GLU A 24 -1.23 -2.10 2.78
C GLU A 24 -2.27 -3.16 3.18
N MET A 25 -2.33 -4.29 2.46
CA MET A 25 -3.23 -5.39 2.83
C MET A 25 -2.88 -6.01 4.18
N ARG A 26 -1.60 -6.13 4.52
CA ARG A 26 -1.14 -6.62 5.83
C ARG A 26 -1.67 -5.72 6.93
N ILE A 27 -1.51 -4.39 6.79
CA ILE A 27 -1.98 -3.40 7.77
C ILE A 27 -3.52 -3.43 7.90
N MET A 28 -4.22 -3.51 6.77
CA MET A 28 -5.70 -3.55 6.74
C MET A 28 -6.28 -4.79 7.42
N ASN A 29 -5.62 -5.95 7.28
CA ASN A 29 -6.10 -7.23 7.80
C ASN A 29 -5.50 -7.62 9.16
N MET A 30 -4.60 -6.82 9.71
CA MET A 30 -3.95 -7.14 10.98
C MET A 30 -4.95 -7.21 12.14
N ASP A 31 -4.87 -8.26 12.96
CA ASP A 31 -5.67 -8.31 14.18
C ASP A 31 -5.09 -7.34 15.23
N LEU A 32 -5.95 -6.47 15.75
CA LEU A 32 -5.58 -5.49 16.78
C LEU A 32 -6.07 -5.91 18.17
N SER A 33 -6.70 -7.08 18.32
CA SER A 33 -7.33 -7.50 19.57
C SER A 33 -6.35 -7.56 20.75
N GLN A 34 -5.11 -7.96 20.49
CA GLN A 34 -4.03 -8.12 21.48
C GLN A 34 -3.18 -6.86 21.67
N MET A 35 -3.51 -5.75 21.02
CA MET A 35 -2.74 -4.50 21.11
C MET A 35 -3.28 -3.60 22.24
N ASP A 36 -2.40 -2.75 22.78
CA ASP A 36 -2.81 -1.67 23.67
C ASP A 36 -3.58 -0.57 22.90
N ASP A 37 -4.19 0.35 23.63
CA ASP A 37 -5.07 1.37 23.03
C ASP A 37 -4.31 2.34 22.13
N ASP A 38 -3.06 2.68 22.47
CA ASP A 38 -2.22 3.57 21.68
C ASP A 38 -1.82 2.90 20.35
N GLN A 39 -1.44 1.63 20.39
CA GLN A 39 -1.15 0.82 19.20
C GLN A 39 -2.38 0.65 18.32
N LYS A 40 -3.55 0.38 18.92
CA LYS A 40 -4.82 0.29 18.19
C LYS A 40 -5.11 1.59 17.45
N GLU A 41 -4.97 2.72 18.13
CA GLU A 41 -5.27 4.02 17.55
C GLU A 41 -4.29 4.38 16.43
N TYR A 42 -3.01 4.07 16.61
CA TYR A 42 -2.01 4.19 15.56
C TYR A 42 -2.43 3.41 14.30
N TYR A 43 -2.74 2.12 14.42
CA TYR A 43 -3.08 1.31 13.25
C TYR A 43 -4.43 1.68 12.63
N LYS A 44 -5.41 2.15 13.41
CA LYS A 44 -6.65 2.73 12.85
C LYS A 44 -6.36 3.96 12.01
N SER A 45 -5.53 4.89 12.50
CA SER A 45 -5.15 6.11 11.78
C SER A 45 -4.37 5.78 10.49
N LEU A 46 -3.52 4.75 10.54
CA LEU A 46 -2.78 4.26 9.39
C LEU A 46 -3.70 3.67 8.32
N ARG A 47 -4.71 2.87 8.73
CA ARG A 47 -5.74 2.33 7.83
C ARG A 47 -6.54 3.44 7.16
N GLN A 48 -6.94 4.47 7.90
CA GLN A 48 -7.64 5.63 7.35
C GLN A 48 -6.79 6.35 6.29
N SER A 49 -5.50 6.50 6.54
CA SER A 49 -4.56 7.11 5.59
C SER A 49 -4.44 6.29 4.30
N ILE A 50 -4.38 4.96 4.39
CA ILE A 50 -4.38 4.05 3.24
C ILE A 50 -5.67 4.20 2.42
N ILE A 51 -6.82 4.18 3.09
CA ILE A 51 -8.14 4.36 2.44
C ILE A 51 -8.20 5.72 1.72
N ALA A 52 -7.79 6.80 2.39
CA ALA A 52 -7.80 8.14 1.81
C ALA A 52 -6.90 8.24 0.57
N ALA A 53 -5.70 7.65 0.61
CA ALA A 53 -4.80 7.61 -0.54
C ALA A 53 -5.41 6.86 -1.73
N ARG A 54 -6.14 5.76 -1.47
CA ARG A 54 -6.85 5.00 -2.51
C ARG A 54 -8.00 5.80 -3.12
N HIS A 55 -8.80 6.47 -2.29
CA HIS A 55 -9.87 7.34 -2.78
C HIS A 55 -9.35 8.52 -3.62
N ALA A 56 -8.27 9.15 -3.18
CA ALA A 56 -7.61 10.22 -3.94
C ALA A 56 -7.08 9.73 -5.29
N SER A 57 -6.51 8.52 -5.34
CA SER A 57 -6.04 7.91 -6.60
C SER A 57 -7.19 7.54 -7.56
N SER A 58 -8.36 7.15 -7.03
CA SER A 58 -9.56 6.84 -7.83
C SER A 58 -10.33 8.08 -8.31
N GLY A 59 -10.04 9.27 -7.77
CA GLY A 59 -10.71 10.53 -8.11
C GLY A 59 -10.13 11.29 -9.30
N SER A 60 -9.07 10.78 -9.96
CA SER A 60 -8.36 11.47 -11.05
C SER A 60 -8.89 11.15 -12.46
N THR A 61 -10.10 10.62 -12.58
CA THR A 61 -10.79 10.41 -13.87
C THR A 61 -12.17 11.06 -13.84
N PHE A 62 -12.22 12.38 -13.96
CA PHE A 62 -13.36 13.09 -14.55
C PHE A 62 -12.89 14.40 -15.19
#